data_AF-A0A2T4DUR2-F1
#
_entry.id   AF-A0A2T4DUR2-F1
#
_cell.length_a   1.000
_cell.length_b   1.000
_cell.length_c   1.000
_cell.angle_alpha   90.00
_cell.angle_beta   90.00
_cell.angle_gamma   90.00
#
_symmetry.space_group_name_H-M   'P 1'
#
loop_
_entity.id
_entity.type
_entity.pdbx_description
1 polymer ?
#
loop_
_entity_poly.entity_id
_entity_poly.type
_entity_poly.pdbx_seq_one_letter_code
_entity_poly.pdbx_strand_id
1 'polypeptide(L)'
;MIHRLFITFLILIPSLLPAQITQEATGIDESELYASTKQVNQFFRRFNGEEDQKGNRYYENDKSYRDVELRKNYLTILFNTENNRISKDLKKQFINDVTSRQDPKYLNFHKEGWFAEVNAVFSRGGKDENILLFFKIQPQGQGYEWVLEKASVEAYKSSFNKDSSSNKSFIHPMSHELDFMNLNKAFRNSKGVDFTARNFKPDYLSIFLYELSNKKISFKTVRDLKFHFFQCEGWYFQISEYNRSGYNRGWLISDLTPIKEEQIPALKALIYDQQ
;
A
#
# COMPACT_ATOMS: atom_id res chain seq x y z
N MET A 1 -2.36 -41.12 -72.84
CA MET A 1 -1.56 -40.12 -72.10
C MET A 1 -2.52 -39.30 -71.25
N ILE A 2 -2.87 -39.78 -70.05
CA ILE A 2 -3.77 -39.11 -69.10
C ILE A 2 -3.10 -39.24 -67.73
N HIS A 3 -2.59 -38.12 -67.21
CA HIS A 3 -1.94 -38.04 -65.91
C HIS A 3 -2.99 -38.14 -64.81
N ARG A 4 -2.89 -39.17 -63.96
CA ARG A 4 -3.70 -39.31 -62.74
C ARG A 4 -3.02 -38.53 -61.61
N LEU A 5 -3.81 -37.63 -61.02
CA LEU A 5 -3.55 -36.90 -59.78
C LEU A 5 -3.28 -37.90 -58.64
N PHE A 6 -2.17 -37.74 -57.92
CA PHE A 6 -1.96 -38.37 -56.61
C PHE A 6 -2.08 -37.25 -55.55
N ILE A 7 -3.19 -37.23 -54.82
CA ILE A 7 -3.39 -36.38 -53.65
C ILE A 7 -2.92 -37.18 -52.44
N THR A 8 -1.81 -36.76 -51.83
CA THR A 8 -1.32 -37.30 -50.57
C THR A 8 -2.11 -36.69 -49.42
N PHE A 9 -3.02 -37.48 -48.82
CA PHE A 9 -3.76 -37.07 -47.63
C PHE A 9 -2.94 -37.43 -46.39
N LEU A 10 -2.33 -36.43 -45.75
CA LEU A 10 -1.59 -36.58 -44.50
C LEU A 10 -2.59 -36.69 -43.35
N ILE A 11 -2.84 -37.92 -42.87
CA ILE A 11 -3.67 -38.19 -41.70
C ILE A 11 -2.84 -37.86 -40.44
N LEU A 12 -3.11 -36.71 -39.83
CA LEU A 12 -2.66 -36.38 -38.48
C LEU A 12 -3.48 -37.16 -37.46
N ILE A 13 -2.88 -38.22 -36.90
CA ILE A 13 -3.40 -38.93 -35.73
C ILE A 13 -3.03 -38.08 -34.49
N PRO A 14 -4.00 -37.59 -33.69
CA PRO A 14 -3.67 -36.97 -32.42
C PRO A 14 -3.26 -38.07 -31.43
N SER A 15 -1.98 -38.11 -31.09
CA SER A 15 -1.49 -38.89 -29.95
C SER A 15 -2.07 -38.32 -28.66
N LEU A 16 -3.00 -39.08 -28.06
CA LEU A 16 -3.42 -38.90 -26.67
C LEU A 16 -2.23 -39.27 -25.78
N LEU A 17 -1.39 -38.28 -25.47
CA LEU A 17 -0.44 -38.39 -24.37
C LEU A 17 -1.21 -38.10 -23.06
N PRO A 18 -1.34 -39.06 -22.13
CA PRO A 18 -1.64 -38.68 -20.76
C PRO A 18 -0.48 -37.80 -20.26
N ALA A 19 -0.74 -36.51 -20.13
CA ALA A 19 0.09 -35.63 -19.32
C ALA A 19 -0.06 -36.08 -17.86
N GLN A 20 0.76 -37.03 -17.43
CA GLN A 20 0.97 -37.25 -16.01
C GLN A 20 1.79 -36.06 -15.50
N ILE A 21 1.13 -35.19 -14.75
CA ILE A 21 1.80 -34.26 -13.84
C ILE A 21 2.47 -35.14 -12.80
N THR A 22 3.76 -35.42 -12.98
CA THR A 22 4.62 -35.92 -11.92
C THR A 22 4.73 -34.81 -10.88
N GLN A 23 3.85 -34.86 -9.89
CA GLN A 23 3.96 -34.07 -8.68
C GLN A 23 5.04 -34.71 -7.80
N GLU A 24 6.28 -34.74 -8.28
CA GLU A 24 7.46 -34.88 -7.42
C GLU A 24 7.79 -33.50 -6.84
N ALA A 25 6.87 -33.00 -6.01
CA ALA A 25 7.19 -31.98 -5.02
C ALA A 25 7.80 -32.72 -3.83
N THR A 26 9.08 -33.05 -3.94
CA THR A 26 9.89 -33.52 -2.82
C THR A 26 9.96 -32.42 -1.77
N GLY A 27 9.13 -32.54 -0.73
CA GLY A 27 9.38 -31.94 0.58
C GLY A 27 9.34 -30.41 0.68
N ILE A 28 8.32 -29.74 0.15
CA ILE A 28 7.89 -28.50 0.82
C ILE A 28 7.26 -28.95 2.13
N ASP A 29 8.02 -28.84 3.22
CA ASP A 29 7.57 -29.15 4.57
C ASP A 29 6.25 -28.42 4.81
N GLU A 30 5.16 -29.15 5.10
CA GLU A 30 3.84 -28.54 5.32
C GLU A 30 3.91 -27.47 6.42
N SER A 31 4.85 -27.60 7.35
CA SER A 31 5.15 -26.60 8.38
C SER A 31 5.61 -25.25 7.81
N GLU A 32 6.26 -25.22 6.63
CA GLU A 32 6.67 -24.00 5.92
C GLU A 32 5.48 -23.29 5.28
N LEU A 33 4.48 -24.07 4.86
CA LEU A 33 3.21 -23.53 4.38
C LEU A 33 2.42 -22.90 5.54
N TYR A 34 2.37 -23.58 6.69
CA TYR A 34 1.66 -23.15 7.90
C TYR A 34 2.27 -21.89 8.52
N ALA A 35 3.58 -21.65 8.41
CA ALA A 35 4.22 -20.45 8.97
C ALA A 35 4.01 -19.18 8.12
N SER A 36 3.85 -19.30 6.80
CA SER A 36 3.76 -18.14 5.89
C SER A 36 2.42 -17.39 5.99
N THR A 37 2.45 -16.04 5.96
CA THR A 37 1.24 -15.20 5.97
C THR A 37 0.99 -14.65 4.56
N LYS A 38 0.30 -15.40 3.70
CA LYS A 38 0.22 -15.11 2.26
C LYS A 38 -0.73 -13.97 1.89
N GLN A 39 -1.74 -13.73 2.72
CA GLN A 39 -2.79 -12.73 2.43
C GLN A 39 -2.89 -11.74 3.58
N VAL A 40 -3.22 -10.47 3.27
CA VAL A 40 -3.48 -9.45 4.30
C VAL A 40 -4.62 -9.91 5.22
N ASN A 41 -5.69 -10.50 4.70
CA ASN A 41 -6.77 -11.06 5.52
C ASN A 41 -6.28 -12.15 6.49
N GLN A 42 -5.28 -12.93 6.08
CA GLN A 42 -4.66 -13.92 6.96
C GLN A 42 -3.85 -13.23 8.06
N PHE A 43 -3.15 -12.13 7.76
CA PHE A 43 -2.48 -11.32 8.77
C PHE A 43 -3.45 -10.86 9.86
N PHE A 44 -4.61 -10.29 9.48
CA PHE A 44 -5.66 -9.89 10.43
C PHE A 44 -6.11 -11.06 11.32
N ARG A 45 -6.42 -12.22 10.71
CA ARG A 45 -6.88 -13.39 11.47
C ARG A 45 -5.81 -13.91 12.43
N ARG A 46 -4.55 -14.02 12.00
CA ARG A 46 -3.44 -14.45 12.85
C ARG A 46 -3.17 -13.47 13.99
N PHE A 47 -3.19 -12.17 13.69
CA PHE A 47 -3.06 -11.12 14.70
C PHE A 47 -4.15 -11.25 15.78
N ASN A 48 -5.38 -11.53 15.35
CA ASN A 48 -6.54 -11.65 16.22
C ASN A 48 -6.66 -13.03 16.88
N GLY A 49 -5.98 -14.07 16.40
CA GLY A 49 -6.19 -15.45 16.86
C GLY A 49 -7.50 -16.05 16.34
N GLU A 50 -7.87 -15.73 15.10
CA GLU A 50 -9.12 -16.12 14.45
C GLU A 50 -8.90 -17.17 13.35
N GLU A 51 -7.75 -17.86 13.38
CA GLU A 51 -7.49 -19.05 12.56
C GLU A 51 -6.59 -20.06 13.29
N ASP A 52 -6.66 -21.32 12.88
CA ASP A 52 -5.76 -22.39 13.33
C ASP A 52 -4.44 -22.41 12.53
N GLN A 53 -3.51 -23.29 12.92
CA GLN A 53 -2.21 -23.40 12.26
C GLN A 53 -2.32 -23.80 10.78
N LYS A 54 -3.43 -24.45 10.38
CA LYS A 54 -3.74 -24.85 9.01
C LYS A 54 -4.41 -23.74 8.21
N GLY A 55 -4.76 -22.62 8.83
CA GLY A 55 -5.48 -21.50 8.22
C GLY A 55 -6.99 -21.66 8.23
N ASN A 56 -7.55 -22.64 8.95
CA ASN A 56 -8.99 -22.76 9.14
C ASN A 56 -9.46 -21.66 10.09
N ARG A 57 -10.51 -20.94 9.70
CA ARG A 57 -11.03 -19.81 10.45
C ARG A 57 -11.74 -20.25 11.73
N TYR A 58 -11.52 -19.53 12.82
CA TYR A 58 -12.36 -19.54 14.01
C TYR A 58 -13.40 -18.42 13.96
N TYR A 59 -14.61 -18.75 14.38
CA TYR A 59 -15.74 -17.85 14.56
C TYR A 59 -16.00 -17.61 16.05
N GLU A 60 -16.82 -16.61 16.39
CA GLU A 60 -17.05 -16.17 17.78
C GLU A 60 -17.52 -17.29 18.73
N ASN A 61 -18.19 -18.32 18.19
CA ASN A 61 -18.68 -19.46 18.98
C ASN A 61 -17.64 -20.57 19.17
N ASP A 62 -16.50 -20.50 18.50
CA ASP A 62 -15.45 -21.51 18.62
C ASP A 62 -14.66 -21.30 19.91
N LYS A 63 -14.38 -22.39 20.64
CA LYS A 63 -13.63 -22.35 21.90
C LYS A 63 -12.25 -21.68 21.78
N SER A 64 -11.62 -21.82 20.62
CA SER A 64 -10.27 -21.30 20.34
C SER A 64 -10.28 -19.88 19.75
N TYR A 65 -11.46 -19.26 19.56
CA TYR A 65 -11.57 -17.92 19.02
C TYR A 65 -10.86 -16.91 19.91
N ARG A 66 -9.88 -16.20 19.34
CA ARG A 66 -9.10 -15.15 20.00
C ARG A 66 -8.34 -15.61 21.24
N ASP A 67 -7.96 -16.89 21.27
CA ASP A 67 -7.17 -17.46 22.37
C ASP A 67 -5.84 -16.69 22.58
N VAL A 68 -5.54 -16.34 23.83
CA VAL A 68 -4.42 -15.46 24.18
C VAL A 68 -3.07 -16.09 23.87
N GLU A 69 -2.91 -17.39 24.13
CA GLU A 69 -1.65 -18.10 23.89
C GLU A 69 -1.40 -18.26 22.39
N LEU A 70 -2.43 -18.65 21.64
CA LEU A 70 -2.41 -18.70 20.19
C LEU A 70 -2.02 -17.36 19.57
N ARG A 71 -2.62 -16.25 20.03
CA ARG A 71 -2.28 -14.90 19.58
C ARG A 71 -0.83 -14.55 19.83
N LYS A 72 -0.29 -14.84 21.02
CA LYS A 72 1.13 -14.59 21.34
C LYS A 72 2.07 -15.36 20.40
N ASN A 73 1.73 -16.61 20.09
CA ASN A 73 2.49 -17.44 19.17
C ASN A 73 2.47 -16.84 17.75
N TYR A 74 1.29 -16.46 17.25
CA TYR A 74 1.18 -15.80 15.94
C TYR A 74 1.93 -14.48 15.89
N LEU A 75 1.72 -13.59 16.86
CA LEU A 75 2.36 -12.28 16.86
C LEU A 75 3.89 -12.38 16.86
N THR A 76 4.46 -13.42 17.49
CA THR A 76 5.91 -13.68 17.45
C THR A 76 6.40 -13.94 16.03
N ILE A 77 5.65 -14.69 15.22
CA ILE A 77 6.02 -15.02 13.83
C ILE A 77 5.59 -13.96 12.82
N LEU A 78 4.69 -13.03 13.19
CA LEU A 78 4.24 -11.94 12.32
C LEU A 78 5.27 -10.82 12.18
N PHE A 79 6.33 -10.77 12.99
CA PHE A 79 7.44 -9.85 12.79
C PHE A 79 8.38 -10.34 11.69
N ASN A 80 8.89 -9.42 10.86
CA ASN A 80 10.04 -9.73 10.02
C ASN A 80 11.25 -10.05 10.90
N THR A 81 11.72 -11.30 10.88
CA THR A 81 12.82 -11.76 11.72
C THR A 81 14.18 -11.28 11.25
N GLU A 82 14.32 -10.90 9.98
CA GLU A 82 15.55 -10.29 9.44
C GLU A 82 15.61 -8.77 9.70
N ASN A 83 14.52 -8.18 10.20
CA ASN A 83 14.51 -6.79 10.59
C ASN A 83 15.03 -6.62 12.03
N ASN A 84 16.29 -6.19 12.13
CA ASN A 84 16.95 -5.89 13.40
C ASN A 84 16.65 -4.47 13.94
N ARG A 85 15.88 -3.65 13.22
CA ARG A 85 15.51 -2.28 13.67
C ARG A 85 14.49 -2.30 14.81
N ILE A 86 13.66 -3.34 14.89
CA ILE A 86 12.68 -3.51 15.97
C ILE A 86 13.33 -4.36 17.06
N SER A 87 13.59 -3.75 18.22
CA SER A 87 14.25 -4.44 19.34
C SER A 87 13.38 -5.57 19.90
N LYS A 88 14.02 -6.59 20.49
CA LYS A 88 13.31 -7.73 21.11
C LYS A 88 12.38 -7.26 22.24
N ASP A 89 12.81 -6.28 23.02
CA ASP A 89 12.01 -5.71 24.11
C ASP A 89 10.78 -4.97 23.59
N LEU A 90 10.91 -4.22 22.50
CA LEU A 90 9.78 -3.53 21.87
C LEU A 90 8.76 -4.52 21.31
N LYS A 91 9.23 -5.61 20.66
CA LYS A 91 8.35 -6.71 20.22
C LYS A 91 7.59 -7.31 21.40
N LYS A 92 8.28 -7.59 22.51
CA LYS A 92 7.68 -8.17 23.72
C LYS A 92 6.66 -7.22 24.36
N GLN A 93 6.97 -5.92 24.44
CA GLN A 93 6.04 -4.90 24.94
C GLN A 93 4.78 -4.85 24.10
N PHE A 94 4.92 -4.75 22.78
CA PHE A 94 3.79 -4.77 21.85
C PHE A 94 2.92 -6.02 22.00
N ILE A 95 3.54 -7.20 21.95
CA ILE A 95 2.82 -8.48 22.06
C ILE A 95 2.05 -8.56 23.38
N ASN A 96 2.68 -8.22 24.50
CA ASN A 96 2.03 -8.28 25.80
C ASN A 96 0.87 -7.30 25.93
N ASP A 97 1.01 -6.10 25.37
CA ASP A 97 -0.02 -5.08 25.39
C ASP A 97 -1.22 -5.48 24.53
N VAL A 98 -1.00 -5.83 23.26
CA VAL A 98 -2.13 -6.19 22.36
C VAL A 98 -2.83 -7.50 22.73
N THR A 99 -2.18 -8.36 23.54
CA THR A 99 -2.73 -9.62 24.08
C THR A 99 -3.10 -9.55 25.57
N SER A 100 -3.16 -8.35 26.14
CA SER A 100 -3.62 -8.13 27.52
C SER A 100 -5.00 -8.75 27.72
N ARG A 101 -5.21 -9.42 28.86
CA ARG A 101 -6.53 -9.99 29.20
C ARG A 101 -7.53 -8.92 29.62
N GLN A 102 -7.04 -7.81 30.15
CA GLN A 102 -7.83 -6.69 30.64
C GLN A 102 -8.25 -5.77 29.49
N ASP A 103 -7.38 -5.58 28.51
CA ASP A 103 -7.59 -4.70 27.36
C ASP A 103 -6.99 -5.31 26.07
N PRO A 104 -7.63 -6.36 25.51
CA PRO A 104 -7.13 -6.98 24.29
C PRO A 104 -7.38 -6.09 23.07
N LYS A 105 -6.34 -5.84 22.27
CA LYS A 105 -6.42 -5.02 21.05
C LYS A 105 -6.53 -5.93 19.83
N TYR A 106 -7.52 -5.70 18.98
CA TYR A 106 -7.79 -6.48 17.78
C TYR A 106 -7.79 -5.59 16.54
N LEU A 107 -7.33 -6.13 15.41
CA LEU A 107 -7.48 -5.48 14.12
C LEU A 107 -8.87 -5.76 13.56
N ASN A 108 -9.41 -4.78 12.84
CA ASN A 108 -10.70 -4.95 12.17
C ASN A 108 -10.57 -4.44 10.74
N PHE A 109 -10.68 -5.37 9.78
CA PHE A 109 -10.52 -5.10 8.36
C PHE A 109 -11.50 -4.02 7.86
N HIS A 110 -12.69 -3.98 8.44
CA HIS A 110 -13.78 -3.11 8.00
C HIS A 110 -13.87 -1.77 8.77
N LYS A 111 -12.97 -1.53 9.72
CA LYS A 111 -12.90 -0.26 10.45
C LYS A 111 -11.79 0.62 9.91
N GLU A 112 -11.95 1.93 10.11
CA GLU A 112 -10.90 2.90 9.90
C GLU A 112 -9.68 2.63 10.81
N GLY A 113 -8.61 3.40 10.59
CA GLY A 113 -7.37 3.25 11.33
C GLY A 113 -6.34 2.34 10.63
N TRP A 114 -6.55 2.00 9.36
CA TRP A 114 -5.52 1.43 8.51
C TRP A 114 -5.71 1.87 7.05
N PHE A 115 -4.61 1.90 6.29
CA PHE A 115 -4.62 2.30 4.88
C PHE A 115 -3.46 1.64 4.12
N ALA A 116 -3.58 1.59 2.79
CA ALA A 116 -2.56 1.09 1.89
C ALA A 116 -1.70 2.23 1.34
N GLU A 117 -0.39 2.02 1.26
CA GLU A 117 0.56 2.82 0.47
C GLU A 117 1.01 1.98 -0.72
N VAL A 118 0.65 2.41 -1.92
CA VAL A 118 0.99 1.76 -3.19
C VAL A 118 2.06 2.59 -3.88
N ASN A 119 3.26 2.04 -4.03
CA ASN A 119 4.28 2.64 -4.87
C ASN A 119 4.11 2.13 -6.30
N ALA A 120 3.69 3.01 -7.20
CA ALA A 120 3.37 2.66 -8.57
C ALA A 120 4.24 3.43 -9.57
N VAL A 121 4.61 2.77 -10.66
CA VAL A 121 5.34 3.36 -11.77
C VAL A 121 4.33 3.90 -12.78
N PHE A 122 4.50 5.17 -13.15
CA PHE A 122 3.77 5.84 -14.21
C PHE A 122 4.74 6.31 -15.30
N SER A 123 4.26 6.42 -16.53
CA SER A 123 4.99 7.10 -17.60
C SER A 123 4.48 8.53 -17.77
N ARG A 124 5.39 9.51 -17.77
CA ARG A 124 5.13 10.93 -18.03
C ARG A 124 6.02 11.39 -19.15
N GLY A 125 5.44 11.70 -20.31
CA GLY A 125 6.21 12.11 -21.49
C GLY A 125 7.29 11.09 -21.89
N GLY A 126 7.01 9.78 -21.73
CA GLY A 126 7.92 8.69 -22.06
C GLY A 126 8.95 8.35 -20.99
N LYS A 127 9.02 9.09 -19.88
CA LYS A 127 9.91 8.80 -18.73
C LYS A 127 9.14 8.15 -17.60
N ASP A 128 9.81 7.28 -16.85
CA ASP A 128 9.21 6.58 -15.73
C ASP A 128 9.39 7.37 -14.44
N GLU A 129 8.29 7.48 -13.69
CA GLU A 129 8.19 8.20 -12.43
C GLU A 129 7.48 7.32 -11.40
N ASN A 130 7.98 7.29 -10.18
CA ASN A 130 7.33 6.60 -9.06
C ASN A 130 6.35 7.56 -8.39
N ILE A 131 5.09 7.16 -8.31
CA ILE A 131 4.02 7.89 -7.64
C ILE A 131 3.53 7.04 -6.47
N LEU A 132 3.45 7.64 -5.27
CA LEU A 132 2.81 6.99 -4.13
C LEU A 132 1.31 7.30 -4.15
N LEU A 133 0.51 6.24 -4.12
CA LEU A 133 -0.94 6.31 -4.02
C LEU A 133 -1.37 5.74 -2.69
N PHE A 134 -2.21 6.47 -1.96
CA PHE A 134 -2.72 6.04 -0.67
C PHE A 134 -4.19 5.69 -0.80
N PHE A 135 -4.54 4.48 -0.37
CA PHE A 135 -5.92 4.00 -0.42
C PHE A 135 -6.45 3.70 0.97
N LYS A 136 -7.72 3.98 1.19
CA LYS A 136 -8.45 3.54 2.37
C LYS A 136 -9.66 2.71 1.99
N ILE A 137 -10.16 1.93 2.94
CA ILE A 137 -11.42 1.24 2.78
C ILE A 137 -12.58 2.18 3.15
N GLN A 138 -13.67 2.10 2.39
CA GLN A 138 -14.95 2.71 2.76
C GLN A 138 -16.12 1.72 2.53
N PRO A 139 -17.23 1.85 3.27
CA PRO A 139 -18.45 1.09 2.99
C PRO A 139 -19.01 1.44 1.61
N GLN A 140 -19.43 0.43 0.85
CA GLN A 140 -20.09 0.59 -0.45
C GLN A 140 -21.13 -0.53 -0.65
N GLY A 141 -22.41 -0.16 -0.68
CA GLY A 141 -23.52 -1.12 -0.75
C GLY A 141 -23.53 -2.08 0.44
N GLN A 142 -23.45 -3.39 0.16
CA GLN A 142 -23.39 -4.45 1.17
C GLN A 142 -21.95 -4.86 1.53
N GLY A 143 -20.95 -4.14 1.03
CA GLY A 143 -19.54 -4.48 1.21
C GLY A 143 -18.67 -3.24 1.38
N TYR A 144 -17.44 -3.38 0.91
CA TYR A 144 -16.38 -2.38 1.09
C TYR A 144 -15.58 -2.25 -0.19
N GLU A 145 -15.08 -1.05 -0.44
CA GLU A 145 -14.21 -0.77 -1.59
C GLU A 145 -12.95 -0.01 -1.15
N TRP A 146 -11.89 -0.14 -1.93
CA TRP A 146 -10.70 0.69 -1.82
C TRP A 146 -10.93 1.99 -2.57
N VAL A 147 -10.75 3.12 -1.89
CA VAL A 147 -10.78 4.45 -2.51
C VAL A 147 -9.44 5.14 -2.41
N LEU A 148 -9.08 5.83 -3.48
CA LEU A 148 -7.89 6.65 -3.54
C LEU A 148 -8.09 7.88 -2.64
N GLU A 149 -7.31 7.96 -1.57
CA GLU A 149 -7.37 9.04 -0.59
C GLU A 149 -6.37 10.15 -0.91
N LYS A 150 -5.19 9.79 -1.40
CA LYS A 150 -4.12 10.76 -1.68
C LYS A 150 -3.16 10.26 -2.74
N ALA A 151 -2.57 11.19 -3.48
CA ALA A 151 -1.44 10.96 -4.36
C ALA A 151 -0.27 11.83 -3.90
N SER A 152 0.92 11.25 -3.82
CA SER A 152 2.18 11.97 -3.61
C SER A 152 3.07 11.78 -4.83
N VAL A 153 3.40 12.90 -5.46
CA VAL A 153 4.15 12.98 -6.72
C VAL A 153 5.24 14.03 -6.53
N GLU A 154 6.50 13.61 -6.58
CA GLU A 154 7.65 14.50 -6.34
C GLU A 154 7.68 15.71 -7.29
N ALA A 155 7.31 15.50 -8.56
CA ALA A 155 7.22 16.58 -9.54
C ALA A 155 6.26 17.70 -9.12
N TYR A 156 5.22 17.40 -8.33
CA TYR A 156 4.30 18.42 -7.85
C TYR A 156 4.94 19.24 -6.73
N LYS A 157 5.64 18.61 -5.77
CA LYS A 157 6.28 19.31 -4.65
C LYS A 157 7.20 20.43 -5.13
N SER A 158 8.12 20.10 -6.05
CA SER A 158 9.05 21.07 -6.64
C SER A 158 8.35 22.18 -7.46
N SER A 159 7.22 21.88 -8.10
CA SER A 159 6.44 22.83 -8.92
C SER A 159 5.68 23.88 -8.10
N PHE A 160 5.28 23.55 -6.86
CA PHE A 160 4.51 24.44 -5.98
C PHE A 160 5.34 25.16 -4.91
N ASN A 161 6.68 25.03 -4.94
CA ASN A 161 7.56 25.83 -4.08
C ASN A 161 7.53 27.31 -4.47
N LYS A 162 7.15 28.14 -3.49
CA LYS A 162 7.09 29.61 -3.63
C LYS A 162 8.47 30.25 -3.56
N ASP A 163 8.66 31.32 -4.32
CA ASP A 163 9.82 32.17 -4.17
C ASP A 163 9.75 32.96 -2.84
N SER A 164 10.74 32.71 -1.98
CA SER A 164 10.92 33.40 -0.70
C SER A 164 11.90 34.57 -0.78
N SER A 165 12.46 34.87 -1.95
CA SER A 165 13.41 35.96 -2.14
C SER A 165 12.75 37.34 -1.94
N SER A 166 13.58 38.34 -1.63
CA SER A 166 13.13 39.74 -1.56
C SER A 166 12.65 40.28 -2.91
N ASN A 167 13.08 39.66 -4.01
CA ASN A 167 12.73 40.06 -5.38
C ASN A 167 11.58 39.23 -5.97
N LYS A 168 10.81 38.53 -5.13
CA LYS A 168 9.69 37.72 -5.61
C LYS A 168 8.70 38.54 -6.43
N SER A 169 8.16 37.92 -7.46
CA SER A 169 7.12 38.54 -8.28
C SER A 169 5.83 38.71 -7.46
N PHE A 170 5.16 39.84 -7.63
CA PHE A 170 3.86 40.11 -7.01
C PHE A 170 2.96 40.91 -7.96
N ILE A 171 1.65 40.80 -7.76
CA ILE A 171 0.66 41.66 -8.42
C ILE A 171 0.44 42.85 -7.49
N HIS A 172 0.60 44.06 -8.02
CA HIS A 172 0.44 45.28 -7.23
C HIS A 172 -1.02 45.42 -6.75
N PRO A 173 -1.28 45.90 -5.51
CA PRO A 173 -2.65 46.03 -5.01
C PRO A 173 -3.58 46.87 -5.90
N MET A 174 -3.04 47.91 -6.55
CA MET A 174 -3.78 48.77 -7.48
C MET A 174 -3.88 48.22 -8.92
N SER A 175 -3.41 46.99 -9.19
CA SER A 175 -3.51 46.41 -10.55
C SER A 175 -4.95 46.23 -11.03
N HIS A 176 -5.94 46.23 -10.12
CA HIS A 176 -7.36 46.19 -10.47
C HIS A 176 -7.83 47.44 -11.24
N GLU A 177 -7.19 48.60 -11.03
CA GLU A 177 -7.50 49.84 -11.76
C GLU A 177 -7.14 49.78 -13.26
N LEU A 178 -6.34 48.79 -13.65
CA LEU A 178 -5.90 48.54 -15.03
C LEU A 178 -6.31 47.14 -15.49
N ASP A 179 -7.42 46.61 -14.96
CA ASP A 179 -7.95 45.28 -15.29
C ASP A 179 -6.90 44.15 -15.23
N PHE A 180 -5.90 44.31 -14.34
CA PHE A 180 -4.77 43.40 -14.20
C PHE A 180 -4.00 43.12 -15.51
N MET A 181 -3.88 44.10 -16.42
CA MET A 181 -3.17 43.98 -17.71
C MET A 181 -1.72 43.42 -17.58
N ASN A 182 -1.09 43.56 -16.42
CA ASN A 182 0.24 43.05 -16.13
C ASN A 182 0.32 41.52 -15.91
N LEU A 183 -0.82 40.80 -15.84
CA LEU A 183 -0.85 39.34 -15.64
C LEU A 183 -0.07 38.57 -16.69
N ASN A 184 -0.10 39.00 -17.95
CA ASN A 184 0.64 38.34 -19.02
C ASN A 184 2.15 38.36 -18.75
N LYS A 185 2.70 39.50 -18.28
CA LYS A 185 4.11 39.60 -17.88
C LYS A 185 4.39 38.76 -16.63
N ALA A 186 3.46 38.79 -15.67
CA ALA A 186 3.58 38.05 -14.42
C ALA A 186 3.70 36.53 -14.67
N PHE A 187 2.76 35.93 -15.41
CA PHE A 187 2.74 34.49 -15.66
C PHE A 187 3.83 33.97 -16.60
N ARG A 188 4.46 34.85 -17.39
CA ARG A 188 5.62 34.47 -18.22
C ARG A 188 6.92 34.39 -17.44
N ASN A 189 7.08 35.25 -16.43
CA ASN A 189 8.38 35.48 -15.76
C ASN A 189 8.48 34.86 -14.37
N SER A 190 7.40 34.27 -13.85
CA SER A 190 7.36 33.72 -12.50
C SER A 190 6.45 32.51 -12.41
N LYS A 191 6.55 31.75 -11.31
CA LYS A 191 5.68 30.61 -11.11
C LYS A 191 4.30 31.09 -10.69
N GLY A 192 3.25 30.53 -11.28
CA GLY A 192 1.87 30.89 -10.91
C GLY A 192 1.58 30.76 -9.40
N VAL A 193 2.26 29.83 -8.72
CA VAL A 193 2.13 29.61 -7.27
C VAL A 193 2.56 30.82 -6.43
N ASP A 194 3.45 31.69 -6.95
CA ASP A 194 3.94 32.87 -6.23
C ASP A 194 2.82 33.90 -5.98
N PHE A 195 1.78 33.88 -6.81
CA PHE A 195 0.62 34.78 -6.72
C PHE A 195 -0.51 34.24 -5.83
N THR A 196 -0.33 33.06 -5.22
CA THR A 196 -1.34 32.48 -4.32
C THR A 196 -1.16 32.99 -2.89
N ALA A 197 -2.20 32.88 -2.05
CA ALA A 197 -2.15 33.22 -0.64
C ALA A 197 -1.03 32.45 0.11
N ARG A 198 -0.44 33.02 1.15
CA ARG A 198 0.71 32.41 1.87
C ARG A 198 0.46 30.98 2.34
N ASN A 199 -0.78 30.69 2.76
CA ASN A 199 -1.25 29.39 3.23
C ASN A 199 -1.83 28.49 2.13
N PHE A 200 -1.68 28.85 0.86
CA PHE A 200 -2.12 28.02 -0.26
C PHE A 200 -1.47 26.64 -0.19
N LYS A 201 -2.30 25.60 -0.31
CA LYS A 201 -1.86 24.21 -0.37
C LYS A 201 -2.48 23.58 -1.62
N PRO A 202 -1.67 23.08 -2.57
CA PRO A 202 -2.20 22.36 -3.71
C PRO A 202 -2.85 21.05 -3.26
N ASP A 203 -3.96 20.68 -3.89
CA ASP A 203 -4.51 19.34 -3.77
C ASP A 203 -3.90 18.43 -4.83
N TYR A 204 -2.91 17.62 -4.42
CA TYR A 204 -2.20 16.71 -5.32
C TYR A 204 -3.08 15.60 -5.88
N LEU A 205 -4.15 15.21 -5.18
CA LEU A 205 -5.08 14.23 -5.73
C LEU A 205 -5.80 14.79 -6.96
N SER A 206 -6.33 16.02 -6.88
CA SER A 206 -6.96 16.68 -8.03
C SER A 206 -6.01 16.82 -9.23
N ILE A 207 -4.75 17.19 -8.99
CA ILE A 207 -3.76 17.34 -10.07
C ILE A 207 -3.43 15.98 -10.70
N PHE A 208 -3.20 14.96 -9.88
CA PHE A 208 -2.99 13.59 -10.35
C PHE A 208 -4.14 13.09 -11.21
N LEU A 209 -5.38 13.27 -10.75
CA LEU A 209 -6.58 12.86 -11.48
C LEU A 209 -6.72 13.62 -12.81
N TYR A 210 -6.45 14.94 -12.80
CA TYR A 210 -6.47 15.77 -14.01
C TYR A 210 -5.41 15.30 -15.03
N GLU A 211 -4.20 15.01 -14.59
CA GLU A 211 -3.15 14.53 -15.49
C GLU A 211 -3.44 13.15 -16.05
N LEU A 212 -4.01 12.26 -15.21
CA LEU A 212 -4.43 10.93 -15.63
C LEU A 212 -5.57 11.01 -16.66
N SER A 213 -6.60 11.83 -16.42
CA SER A 213 -7.74 12.00 -17.34
C SER A 213 -7.31 12.59 -18.68
N ASN A 214 -6.29 13.45 -18.67
CA ASN A 214 -5.72 14.08 -19.87
C ASN A 214 -4.58 13.26 -20.52
N LYS A 215 -4.34 12.02 -20.07
CA LYS A 215 -3.29 11.12 -20.58
C LYS A 215 -1.89 11.75 -20.54
N LYS A 216 -1.65 12.68 -19.60
CA LYS A 216 -0.31 13.24 -19.33
C LYS A 216 0.55 12.25 -18.57
N ILE A 217 -0.08 11.40 -17.78
CA ILE A 217 0.53 10.24 -17.14
C ILE A 217 -0.24 8.97 -17.50
N SER A 218 0.46 7.83 -17.53
CA SER A 218 -0.14 6.52 -17.75
C SER A 218 0.44 5.48 -16.79
N PHE A 219 -0.42 4.73 -16.12
CA PHE A 219 -0.02 3.64 -15.23
C PHE A 219 0.79 2.57 -15.98
N LYS A 220 1.86 2.05 -15.35
CA LYS A 220 2.67 0.95 -15.86
C LYS A 220 2.56 -0.29 -14.99
N THR A 221 2.96 -0.18 -13.72
CA THR A 221 2.98 -1.31 -12.79
C THR A 221 3.02 -0.85 -11.34
N VAL A 222 2.74 -1.76 -10.40
CA VAL A 222 3.01 -1.57 -8.97
C VAL A 222 4.40 -2.11 -8.65
N ARG A 223 5.19 -1.34 -7.90
CA ARG A 223 6.54 -1.70 -7.47
C ARG A 223 6.52 -2.36 -6.09
N ASP A 224 5.87 -1.72 -5.13
CA ASP A 224 5.74 -2.23 -3.77
C ASP A 224 4.45 -1.73 -3.10
N LEU A 225 4.02 -2.48 -2.08
CA LEU A 225 2.79 -2.26 -1.33
C LEU A 225 3.09 -2.36 0.16
N LYS A 226 2.60 -1.39 0.93
CA LYS A 226 2.65 -1.39 2.39
C LYS A 226 1.26 -1.13 2.95
N PHE A 227 1.03 -1.58 4.17
CA PHE A 227 -0.14 -1.16 4.93
C PHE A 227 0.29 -0.57 6.26
N HIS A 228 -0.39 0.50 6.65
CA HIS A 228 -0.14 1.27 7.86
C HIS A 228 -1.30 1.07 8.81
N PHE A 229 -1.01 0.81 10.08
CA PHE A 229 -2.00 0.50 11.10
C PHE A 229 -1.90 1.44 12.31
N PHE A 230 -3.06 1.91 12.73
CA PHE A 230 -3.32 2.79 13.87
C PHE A 230 -4.49 2.27 14.72
N GLN A 231 -4.94 1.03 14.50
CA GLN A 231 -6.10 0.44 15.19
C GLN A 231 -5.80 -0.04 16.61
N CYS A 232 -4.53 -0.25 16.95
CA CYS A 232 -4.10 -0.64 18.29
C CYS A 232 -3.67 0.62 19.04
N GLU A 233 -4.48 1.06 20.00
CA GLU A 233 -4.17 2.24 20.81
C GLU A 233 -2.75 2.18 21.39
N GLY A 234 -2.00 3.28 21.29
CA GLY A 234 -0.61 3.36 21.72
C GLY A 234 0.42 2.91 20.68
N TRP A 235 -0.02 2.38 19.53
CA TRP A 235 0.88 1.75 18.55
C TRP A 235 0.59 2.14 17.11
N TYR A 236 1.68 2.37 16.39
CA TYR A 236 1.75 2.38 14.94
C TYR A 236 2.58 1.19 14.51
N PHE A 237 2.10 0.45 13.51
CA PHE A 237 2.93 -0.53 12.84
C PHE A 237 2.65 -0.54 11.34
N GLN A 238 3.67 -0.94 10.60
CA GLN A 238 3.61 -1.11 9.15
C GLN A 238 3.80 -2.59 8.83
N ILE A 239 3.11 -3.08 7.82
CA ILE A 239 3.41 -4.38 7.22
C ILE A 239 3.86 -4.22 5.76
N SER A 240 4.72 -5.14 5.33
CA SER A 240 5.19 -5.26 3.95
C SER A 240 5.25 -6.72 3.56
N GLU A 241 5.20 -7.00 2.26
CA GLU A 241 5.34 -8.36 1.75
C GLU A 241 6.82 -8.72 1.57
N TYR A 242 7.20 -9.88 2.09
CA TYR A 242 8.54 -10.43 1.94
C TYR A 242 8.47 -11.79 1.25
N ASN A 243 8.96 -11.85 0.01
CA ASN A 243 9.03 -13.09 -0.76
C ASN A 243 10.45 -13.66 -0.71
N ARG A 244 10.69 -14.60 0.22
CA ARG A 244 11.97 -15.27 0.44
C ARG A 244 11.76 -16.74 0.82
N SER A 245 12.82 -17.54 0.80
CA SER A 245 12.80 -18.92 1.29
C SER A 245 12.63 -18.98 2.81
N GLY A 246 12.04 -20.06 3.31
CA GLY A 246 11.86 -20.30 4.75
C GLY A 246 10.52 -19.84 5.30
N TYR A 247 10.37 -20.03 6.62
CA TYR A 247 9.12 -19.94 7.35
C TYR A 247 8.58 -18.51 7.53
N ASN A 248 9.46 -17.52 7.73
CA ASN A 248 9.08 -16.11 7.97
C ASN A 248 9.01 -15.33 6.65
N ARG A 249 7.90 -15.50 5.92
CA ARG A 249 7.61 -14.87 4.63
C ARG A 249 6.14 -14.45 4.47
N GLY A 250 5.86 -13.65 3.46
CA GLY A 250 4.55 -13.05 3.21
C GLY A 250 4.40 -11.69 3.88
N TRP A 251 3.20 -11.35 4.33
CA TRP A 251 2.88 -10.09 5.02
C TRP A 251 3.37 -10.11 6.46
N LEU A 252 4.36 -9.27 6.76
CA LEU A 252 5.01 -9.22 8.06
C LEU A 252 5.15 -7.78 8.55
N ILE A 253 5.15 -7.60 9.87
CA ILE A 253 5.45 -6.33 10.51
C ILE A 253 6.87 -5.91 10.15
N SER A 254 6.96 -4.83 9.39
CA SER A 254 8.18 -4.23 8.87
C SER A 254 8.63 -3.02 9.69
N ASP A 255 7.71 -2.37 10.41
CA ASP A 255 8.02 -1.25 11.31
C ASP A 255 7.06 -1.23 12.49
N LEU A 256 7.51 -0.72 13.63
CA LEU A 256 6.76 -0.64 14.88
C LEU A 256 7.22 0.57 15.68
N THR A 257 6.30 1.44 16.04
CA THR A 257 6.58 2.65 16.83
C THR A 257 5.48 2.86 17.87
N PRO A 258 5.83 3.03 19.16
CA PRO A 258 4.87 3.53 20.13
C PRO A 258 4.47 4.97 19.78
N ILE A 259 3.18 5.26 19.80
CA ILE A 259 2.66 6.57 19.43
C ILE A 259 1.54 6.97 20.37
N LYS A 260 1.44 8.27 20.65
CA LYS A 260 0.28 8.84 21.32
C LYS A 260 -0.75 9.32 20.30
N GLU A 261 -2.00 9.42 20.71
CA GLU A 261 -3.12 9.81 19.84
C GLU A 261 -2.86 11.18 19.18
N GLU A 262 -2.33 12.14 19.94
CA GLU A 262 -2.01 13.48 19.44
C GLU A 262 -0.90 13.50 18.36
N GLN A 263 -0.12 12.43 18.24
CA GLN A 263 0.97 12.31 17.26
C GLN A 263 0.50 11.69 15.94
N ILE A 264 -0.68 11.05 15.91
CA ILE A 264 -1.21 10.37 14.72
C ILE A 264 -1.29 11.31 13.51
N PRO A 265 -1.84 12.53 13.60
CA PRO A 265 -1.94 13.43 12.44
C PRO A 265 -0.57 13.80 11.86
N ALA A 266 0.42 14.06 12.74
CA ALA A 266 1.77 14.41 12.32
C ALA A 266 2.48 13.23 11.64
N LEU A 267 2.34 12.01 12.18
CA LEU A 267 2.92 10.81 11.58
C LEU A 267 2.27 10.48 10.23
N LYS A 268 0.95 10.59 10.11
CA LYS A 268 0.25 10.44 8.82
C LYS A 268 0.73 11.47 7.79
N ALA A 269 0.92 12.72 8.20
CA ALA A 269 1.46 13.74 7.31
C ALA A 269 2.87 13.38 6.81
N LEU A 270 3.73 12.85 7.69
CA LEU A 270 5.07 12.38 7.31
C LEU A 270 5.03 11.18 6.36
N ILE A 271 4.14 10.20 6.59
CA ILE A 271 3.94 9.06 5.68
C ILE A 271 3.50 9.55 4.31
N TYR A 272 2.51 10.45 4.26
CA TYR A 272 2.01 10.99 3.00
C TYR A 272 3.00 11.87 2.25
N ASP A 273 3.99 12.42 2.96
CA ASP A 273 5.01 13.29 2.39
C ASP A 273 6.32 12.54 2.11
N GLN A 274 6.35 11.20 2.20
CA GLN A 274 7.53 10.42 1.82
C GLN A 274 7.84 10.60 0.34
N GLN A 275 8.78 11.49 0.03
CA GLN A 275 9.68 11.57 -1.13
C GLN A 275 10.54 12.83 -0.98
#